data_AF-A0A9D2VIK3-F1
#
_entry.id   AF-A0A9D2VIK3-F1
#
_cell.length_a   1.000
_cell.length_b   1.000
_cell.length_c   1.000
_cell.angle_alpha   90.00
_cell.angle_beta   90.00
_cell.angle_gamma   90.00
#
_symmetry.space_group_name_H-M   'P 1'
#
loop_
_entity.id
_entity.type
_entity.pdbx_description
1 polymer ?
#
loop_
_entity_poly.entity_id
_entity_poly.type
_entity_poly.pdbx_seq_one_letter_code
_entity_poly.pdbx_strand_id
1 'polypeptide(L)'
;MTTRQYKNHKGLTKENLRDTMSTLELVLNMLAEATTTELSKAEEPEAFDESKEIARRGGSVAGNARKEIEAQTGKPVVTSKNARDFRMLLGDVIEAAAAEVDGEAVDSGGLHAASSGKLG
;
A
#
# COMPACT_ATOMS: atom_id res chain seq x y z
N MET A 1 -7.36 -4.94 -16.17
CA MET A 1 -6.52 -5.67 -15.22
C MET A 1 -7.34 -6.77 -14.60
N THR A 2 -6.88 -8.02 -14.62
CA THR A 2 -7.56 -9.14 -13.96
C THR A 2 -7.15 -9.21 -12.49
N THR A 3 -7.92 -9.94 -11.67
CA THR A 3 -7.59 -10.19 -10.27
C THR A 3 -6.19 -10.78 -10.08
N ARG A 4 -5.77 -11.68 -10.98
CA ARG A 4 -4.44 -12.31 -10.93
C ARG A 4 -3.33 -11.31 -11.25
N GLN A 5 -3.56 -10.45 -12.25
CA GLN A 5 -2.62 -9.36 -12.58
C GLN A 5 -2.47 -8.38 -11.42
N TYR A 6 -3.57 -8.03 -10.75
CA TYR A 6 -3.55 -7.17 -9.57
C TYR A 6 -2.76 -7.79 -8.41
N LYS A 7 -3.01 -9.06 -8.09
CA LYS A 7 -2.25 -9.78 -7.05
C LYS A 7 -0.77 -9.79 -7.35
N ASN A 8 -0.38 -10.12 -8.58
CA ASN A 8 1.01 -10.12 -8.99
C ASN A 8 1.64 -8.72 -8.90
N HIS A 9 0.91 -7.67 -9.29
CA HIS A 9 1.39 -6.29 -9.25
C HIS A 9 1.62 -5.77 -7.82
N LYS A 10 0.84 -6.25 -6.85
CA LYS A 10 0.92 -5.89 -5.43
C LYS A 10 1.77 -6.87 -4.60
N GLY A 11 2.30 -7.93 -5.21
CA GLY A 11 3.08 -8.97 -4.50
C GLY A 11 2.25 -9.88 -3.59
N LEU A 12 0.95 -10.04 -3.86
CA LEU A 12 0.02 -10.79 -3.01
C LEU A 12 -0.06 -12.26 -3.40
N THR A 13 -0.10 -13.13 -2.40
CA THR A 13 -0.27 -14.58 -2.58
C THR A 13 -1.61 -15.04 -2.03
N LYS A 14 -1.80 -14.93 -0.71
CA LYS A 14 -2.99 -15.39 0.03
C LYS A 14 -3.79 -14.25 0.65
N GLU A 15 -3.26 -13.03 0.63
CA GLU A 15 -3.87 -11.86 1.24
C GLU A 15 -5.20 -11.48 0.57
N ASN A 16 -6.14 -10.98 1.38
CA ASN A 16 -7.39 -10.40 0.89
C ASN A 16 -7.07 -9.11 0.14
N LEU A 17 -7.70 -8.94 -1.02
CA LEU A 17 -7.50 -7.77 -1.88
C LEU A 17 -7.92 -6.48 -1.19
N ARG A 18 -9.04 -6.50 -0.46
CA ARG A 18 -9.61 -5.29 0.16
C ARG A 18 -8.67 -4.72 1.22
N ASP A 19 -7.96 -5.57 1.94
CA ASP A 19 -7.01 -5.19 3.00
C ASP A 19 -5.69 -4.61 2.45
N THR A 20 -5.51 -4.68 1.13
CA THR A 20 -4.30 -4.23 0.42
C THR A 20 -4.57 -3.12 -0.59
N MET A 21 -5.85 -2.75 -0.76
CA MET A 21 -6.29 -1.64 -1.60
C MET A 21 -6.14 -0.33 -0.84
N SER A 22 -5.70 0.71 -1.54
CA SER A 22 -5.80 2.09 -1.08
C SER A 22 -7.26 2.54 -1.00
N THR A 23 -7.50 3.65 -0.29
CA THR A 23 -8.84 4.26 -0.18
C THR A 23 -9.45 4.56 -1.55
N LEU A 24 -8.68 5.10 -2.50
CA LEU A 24 -9.18 5.39 -3.85
C LEU A 24 -9.52 4.11 -4.62
N GLU A 25 -8.72 3.05 -4.49
CA GLU A 25 -9.01 1.74 -5.10
C GLU A 25 -10.34 1.17 -4.56
N LEU A 26 -10.59 1.29 -3.25
CA LEU A 26 -11.84 0.84 -2.62
C LEU A 26 -13.05 1.67 -3.08
N VAL A 27 -12.94 2.99 -3.08
CA VAL A 27 -14.04 3.90 -3.47
C VAL A 27 -14.40 3.71 -4.95
N LEU A 28 -13.41 3.53 -5.83
CA LEU A 28 -13.67 3.26 -7.25
C LEU A 28 -14.34 1.90 -7.46
N ASN A 29 -13.98 0.88 -6.68
CA ASN A 29 -14.67 -0.41 -6.74
C ASN A 29 -16.14 -0.27 -6.27
N MET A 30 -16.38 0.46 -5.18
CA MET A 30 -17.74 0.76 -4.72
C MET A 30 -18.54 1.54 -5.77
N LEU A 31 -17.91 2.50 -6.46
CA LEU A 31 -18.55 3.25 -7.54
C LEU A 31 -18.96 2.33 -8.69
N ALA A 32 -18.11 1.38 -9.08
CA ALA A 32 -18.43 0.39 -10.10
C ALA A 32 -19.61 -0.49 -9.69
N GLU A 33 -19.62 -0.98 -8.44
CA GLU A 33 -20.68 -1.81 -7.88
C GLU A 33 -22.01 -1.06 -7.80
N ALA A 34 -22.00 0.15 -7.23
CA ALA A 34 -23.19 0.99 -7.12
C ALA A 34 -23.76 1.33 -8.50
N THR A 35 -22.90 1.72 -9.45
CA THR A 35 -23.35 2.07 -10.80
C THR A 35 -23.90 0.86 -11.54
N THR A 36 -23.24 -0.30 -11.45
CA THR A 36 -23.75 -1.56 -12.04
C THR A 36 -25.12 -1.90 -11.45
N THR A 37 -25.27 -1.78 -10.14
CA THR A 37 -26.52 -2.06 -9.43
C THR A 37 -27.65 -1.14 -9.88
N GLU A 38 -27.40 0.17 -9.97
CA GLU A 38 -28.42 1.12 -10.40
C GLU A 38 -28.80 0.91 -11.88
N LEU A 39 -27.84 0.61 -12.75
CA LEU A 39 -28.12 0.24 -14.15
C LEU A 39 -28.94 -1.06 -14.25
N SER A 40 -28.60 -2.08 -13.46
CA SER A 40 -29.37 -3.33 -13.44
C SER A 40 -30.79 -3.14 -12.96
N LYS A 41 -31.04 -2.26 -11.98
CA LYS A 41 -32.40 -1.93 -11.54
C LYS A 41 -33.19 -1.15 -12.59
N ALA A 42 -32.52 -0.27 -13.34
CA ALA A 42 -33.18 0.56 -14.34
C ALA A 42 -33.55 -0.21 -15.61
N GLU A 43 -32.75 -1.21 -15.97
CA GLU A 43 -32.89 -1.95 -17.23
C GLU A 43 -33.45 -3.37 -17.08
N GLU A 44 -33.50 -3.89 -15.85
CA GLU A 44 -34.09 -5.19 -15.50
C GLU A 44 -33.67 -6.32 -16.48
N PRO A 45 -32.36 -6.59 -16.65
CA PRO A 45 -31.89 -7.55 -17.63
C PRO A 45 -32.39 -8.96 -17.32
N GLU A 46 -32.88 -9.66 -18.33
CA GLU A 46 -33.34 -11.05 -18.19
C GLU A 46 -32.26 -12.04 -18.62
N ALA A 47 -31.41 -11.63 -19.57
CA ALA A 47 -30.37 -12.47 -20.12
C ALA A 47 -28.99 -12.21 -19.48
N PHE A 48 -28.15 -13.24 -19.52
CA PHE A 48 -26.76 -13.15 -19.07
C PHE A 48 -25.96 -12.11 -19.88
N ASP A 49 -26.18 -12.03 -21.19
CA ASP A 49 -25.46 -11.10 -22.06
C ASP A 49 -25.81 -9.64 -21.76
N GLU A 50 -27.08 -9.34 -21.47
CA GLU A 50 -27.52 -8.01 -21.03
C GLU A 50 -26.88 -7.63 -19.70
N SER A 51 -26.90 -8.53 -18.73
CA SER A 51 -26.25 -8.35 -17.42
C SER A 51 -24.75 -8.11 -17.56
N LYS A 52 -24.10 -8.78 -18.51
CA LYS A 52 -22.68 -8.62 -18.82
C LYS A 52 -22.39 -7.25 -19.45
N GLU A 53 -23.27 -6.74 -20.31
CA GLU A 53 -23.14 -5.38 -20.84
C GLU A 53 -23.35 -4.32 -19.77
N ILE A 54 -24.31 -4.50 -18.87
CA ILE A 54 -24.53 -3.60 -17.72
C ILE A 54 -23.29 -3.58 -16.81
N ALA A 55 -22.72 -4.73 -16.46
CA ALA A 55 -21.50 -4.80 -15.67
C ALA A 55 -20.30 -4.09 -16.34
N ARG A 56 -20.17 -4.20 -17.67
CA ARG A 56 -19.16 -3.46 -18.43
C ARG A 56 -19.37 -1.95 -18.37
N ARG A 57 -20.62 -1.49 -18.48
CA ARG A 57 -20.96 -0.06 -18.39
C ARG A 57 -20.73 0.48 -16.99
N GLY A 58 -21.19 -0.21 -15.95
CA GLY A 58 -20.93 0.18 -14.56
C GLY A 58 -19.43 0.23 -14.23
N GLY A 59 -18.66 -0.78 -14.66
CA GLY A 59 -17.20 -0.76 -14.54
C GLY A 59 -16.53 0.37 -15.33
N SER A 60 -17.08 0.77 -16.48
CA SER A 60 -16.54 1.85 -17.30
C SER A 60 -16.67 3.22 -16.63
N VAL A 61 -17.75 3.47 -15.87
CA VAL A 61 -17.92 4.71 -15.10
C VAL A 61 -16.80 4.88 -14.07
N ALA A 62 -16.54 3.86 -13.25
CA ALA A 62 -15.40 3.87 -12.33
C ALA A 62 -14.05 3.94 -13.06
N GLY A 63 -13.93 3.27 -14.21
CA GLY A 63 -12.74 3.34 -15.05
C GLY A 63 -12.43 4.75 -15.57
N ASN A 64 -13.46 5.53 -15.91
CA ASN A 64 -13.31 6.91 -16.35
C ASN A 64 -12.95 7.83 -15.17
N ALA A 65 -13.62 7.68 -14.02
CA ALA A 65 -13.27 8.41 -12.80
C ALA A 65 -11.81 8.17 -12.40
N ARG A 66 -11.33 6.92 -12.48
CA ARG A 66 -9.91 6.60 -12.24
C ARG A 66 -9.00 7.39 -13.17
N LYS A 67 -9.24 7.36 -14.49
CA LYS A 67 -8.41 8.04 -15.48
C LYS A 67 -8.35 9.55 -15.23
N GLU A 68 -9.48 10.15 -14.88
CA GLU A 68 -9.58 11.57 -14.56
C GLU A 68 -8.72 11.94 -13.34
N ILE A 69 -8.82 11.14 -12.27
CA ILE A 69 -7.99 11.31 -11.07
C ILE A 69 -6.50 11.16 -11.41
N GLU A 70 -6.13 10.15 -12.20
CA GLU A 70 -4.74 9.91 -12.63
C GLU A 70 -4.21 11.08 -13.47
N ALA A 71 -5.04 11.65 -14.36
CA ALA A 71 -4.68 12.80 -15.17
C ALA A 71 -4.46 14.07 -14.34
N GLN A 72 -5.33 14.35 -13.36
CA GLN A 72 -5.21 15.54 -12.52
C GLN A 72 -4.07 15.45 -11.51
N THR A 73 -3.81 14.25 -10.98
CA THR A 73 -2.81 14.05 -9.92
C THR A 73 -1.42 13.69 -10.44
N GLY A 74 -1.33 13.22 -11.70
CA GLY A 74 -0.10 12.68 -12.28
C GLY A 74 0.38 11.38 -11.63
N LYS A 75 -0.45 10.75 -10.78
CA LYS A 75 -0.10 9.55 -10.01
C LYS A 75 -1.07 8.42 -10.34
N PRO A 76 -0.58 7.17 -10.50
CA PRO A 76 -1.46 6.03 -10.69
C PRO A 76 -2.28 5.77 -9.43
N VAL A 77 -3.56 5.45 -9.59
CA VAL A 77 -4.44 5.11 -8.46
C VAL A 77 -4.14 3.71 -7.94
N VAL A 78 -3.86 2.77 -8.85
CA VAL A 78 -3.34 1.45 -8.50
C VAL A 78 -1.82 1.51 -8.43
N THR A 79 -1.28 1.30 -7.24
CA THR A 79 0.18 1.30 -7.00
C THR A 79 0.63 -0.07 -6.52
N SER A 80 1.90 -0.44 -6.69
CA SER A 80 2.44 -1.70 -6.14
C SER A 80 2.51 -1.72 -4.60
N LYS A 81 2.38 -0.55 -3.96
CA LYS A 81 2.46 -0.41 -2.51
C LYS A 81 1.40 -1.26 -1.82
N ASN A 82 1.84 -2.10 -0.89
CA ASN A 82 0.97 -2.95 -0.08
C ASN A 82 1.09 -2.57 1.41
N ALA A 83 0.15 -3.03 2.24
CA ALA A 83 0.12 -2.73 3.68
C ALA A 83 1.29 -3.37 4.48
N ARG A 84 2.07 -4.28 3.89
CA ARG A 84 3.27 -4.86 4.50
C ARG A 84 4.47 -3.91 4.33
N ASP A 85 4.60 -3.27 3.18
CA ASP A 85 5.66 -2.29 2.91
C ASP A 85 5.66 -1.15 3.94
N PHE A 86 4.46 -0.67 4.33
CA PHE A 86 4.33 0.36 5.36
C PHE A 86 4.73 -0.13 6.77
N ARG A 87 4.41 -1.38 7.12
CA ARG A 87 4.83 -1.97 8.39
C ARG A 87 6.33 -2.21 8.46
N MET A 88 6.95 -2.63 7.35
CA MET A 88 8.40 -2.78 7.25
C MET A 88 9.11 -1.42 7.39
N LEU A 89 8.67 -0.40 6.64
CA LEU A 89 9.20 0.96 6.75
C LEU A 89 9.10 1.53 8.18
N LEU A 90 7.99 1.29 8.89
CA LEU A 90 7.87 1.72 10.28
C LEU A 90 8.85 0.99 11.21
N GLY A 91 9.06 -0.31 11.01
CA GLY A 91 10.06 -1.08 11.74
C GLY A 91 11.46 -0.49 11.56
N ASP A 92 11.86 -0.27 10.31
CA ASP A 92 13.18 0.28 9.97
C ASP A 92 13.40 1.68 10.56
N VAL A 93 12.37 2.54 10.57
CA VAL A 93 12.44 3.89 11.16
C VAL A 93 12.54 3.84 12.69
N ILE A 94 11.80 2.93 13.34
CA ILE A 94 11.87 2.75 14.81
C ILE A 94 13.25 2.20 15.21
N GLU A 95 13.78 1.24 14.44
CA GLU A 95 15.08 0.62 14.71
C GLU A 95 16.23 1.60 14.47
N ALA A 96 16.17 2.41 13.40
CA ALA A 96 17.11 3.50 13.17
C ALA A 96 17.03 4.56 14.28
N ALA A 97 15.83 4.93 14.73
CA ALA A 97 15.66 5.88 15.82
C ALA A 97 16.18 5.34 17.16
N ALA A 98 16.10 4.02 17.40
CA ALA A 98 16.66 3.38 18.59
C ALA A 98 18.19 3.34 18.56
N ALA A 99 18.78 3.07 17.38
CA ALA A 99 20.23 3.03 17.21
C ALA A 99 20.92 4.39 17.43
N GLU A 100 20.23 5.50 17.14
CA GLU A 100 20.73 6.87 17.42
C GLU A 100 20.69 7.22 18.93
N VAL A 101 19.91 6.49 19.75
CA VAL A 101 19.76 6.76 21.20
C VAL A 101 20.79 5.98 22.03
N ASP A 102 21.30 4.85 21.52
CA ASP A 102 22.29 4.01 22.20
C ASP A 102 23.76 4.42 21.94
N GLY A 103 23.99 5.47 21.13
CA GLY A 103 25.33 5.95 20.76
C GLY A 103 26.07 6.77 21.83
N GLU A 104 25.46 7.07 22.97
CA GLU A 104 26.05 7.92 24.01
C GLU A 104 26.40 7.11 25.26
N ALA A 105 27.45 6.29 25.16
CA ALA A 105 28.00 5.55 26.28
C ALA A 105 29.52 5.73 26.42
N VAL A 106 29.87 6.52 27.43
CA VAL A 106 31.06 6.41 28.31
C VAL A 106 32.40 6.98 27.80
N ASP A 107 32.65 8.26 28.09
CA ASP A 107 34.00 8.76 28.42
C ASP A 107 34.09 9.08 29.93
N SER A 108 34.32 8.06 30.74
CA SER A 108 34.82 8.24 32.10
C SER A 108 35.43 6.94 32.61
N GLY A 109 36.76 6.81 32.56
CA GLY A 109 37.39 5.65 33.21
C GLY A 109 38.86 5.39 32.92
N GLY A 110 39.74 6.18 33.54
CA GLY A 110 40.95 5.66 34.20
C GLY A 110 42.11 5.16 33.32
N LEU A 111 43.12 6.02 33.14
CA LEU A 111 44.45 5.56 32.74
C LEU A 111 45.20 5.00 33.96
N HIS A 112 45.50 3.71 33.86
CA HIS A 112 46.24 2.89 34.82
C HIS A 112 47.75 3.21 34.79
N ALA A 113 48.33 3.35 35.98
CA ALA A 113 49.67 2.94 36.40
C ALA A 113 50.88 3.09 35.43
N ALA A 114 51.80 4.00 35.79
CA ALA A 114 53.22 3.87 35.44
C ALA A 114 54.01 3.52 36.72
N SER A 115 54.57 2.32 36.74
CA SER A 115 55.58 1.90 37.70
C SER A 115 56.95 1.89 37.02
N SER A 116 57.99 1.94 37.87
CA SER A 116 59.40 1.59 37.67
C SER A 116 60.38 2.69 37.23
N GLY A 117 61.43 2.84 38.05
CA GLY A 117 62.58 3.71 37.79
C GLY A 117 63.51 3.86 38.99
N LYS A 118 64.22 2.78 39.35
CA LYS A 118 65.40 2.75 40.23
C LYS A 118 66.52 3.69 39.72
N LEU A 119 67.55 3.88 40.55
CA LEU A 119 68.87 4.55 40.36
C LEU A 119 68.90 5.89 41.11
N GLY A 120 69.76 6.15 42.09
CA GLY A 120 70.89 5.46 42.68
C GLY A 120 71.44 6.35 43.80
#